data_AF-A0A6C1NM01-F1
#
_entry.id   AF-A0A6C1NM01-F1
#
_cell.length_a   1.000
_cell.length_b   1.000
_cell.length_c   1.000
_cell.angle_alpha   90.00
_cell.angle_beta   90.00
_cell.angle_gamma   90.00
#
_symmetry.space_group_name_H-M   'P 1'
#
loop_
_entity.id
_entity.type
_entity.pdbx_description
1 polymer ?
#
loop_
_entity_poly.entity_id
_entity_poly.type
_entity_poly.pdbx_seq_one_letter_code
_entity_poly.pdbx_strand_id
1 'polypeptide(L)' 'TTNIITPMMSYFGLILAFAARYDKKLGIGTLVAIMLPYTIFFLVFWVALFYVWVFGFGLPVGPEAPTYYGG' A
#
# COMPACT_ATOMS: atom_id res chain seq x y z
N THR A 1 -21.87 -8.86 3.80
CA THR A 1 -21.43 -9.06 5.20
C THR A 1 -20.29 -8.10 5.50
N THR A 2 -20.66 -6.99 6.16
CA THR A 2 -19.86 -6.08 7.01
C THR A 2 -18.34 -6.30 7.09
N ASN A 3 -17.64 -6.07 5.98
CA ASN A 3 -16.19 -6.11 5.93
C ASN A 3 -15.67 -4.67 5.99
N ILE A 4 -14.67 -4.42 6.84
CA ILE A 4 -13.64 -3.39 6.57
C ILE A 4 -14.05 -1.92 6.82
N ILE A 5 -15.21 -1.65 7.42
CA ILE A 5 -15.53 -0.29 7.89
C ILE A 5 -14.92 -0.08 9.28
N THR A 6 -13.62 0.20 9.25
CA THR A 6 -12.78 0.86 10.25
C THR A 6 -12.14 0.10 11.43
N PRO A 7 -10.84 0.37 11.71
CA PRO A 7 -9.84 1.05 10.87
C PRO A 7 -8.58 0.19 10.63
N MET A 8 -8.16 0.14 9.38
CA MET A 8 -6.88 -0.38 8.85
C MET A 8 -5.89 -1.05 9.82
N MET A 9 -5.65 -2.34 9.53
CA MET A 9 -4.56 -3.22 9.94
C MET A 9 -4.63 -3.76 11.39
N SER A 10 -5.54 -4.71 11.65
CA SER A 10 -5.59 -5.51 12.90
C SER A 10 -4.25 -6.17 13.31
N TYR A 11 -3.25 -6.20 12.43
CA TYR A 11 -1.90 -6.70 12.70
C TYR A 11 -0.96 -5.66 13.34
N PHE A 12 -1.26 -4.37 13.29
CA PHE A 12 -0.35 -3.34 13.79
C PHE A 12 -0.04 -3.51 15.28
N GLY A 13 -1.06 -3.82 16.10
CA GLY A 13 -0.89 -4.10 17.53
C GLY A 13 -0.03 -5.34 17.80
N LEU A 14 -0.18 -6.40 16.99
CA LEU A 14 0.63 -7.62 17.10
C LEU A 14 2.08 -7.35 16.70
N ILE A 15 2.30 -6.63 15.58
CA ILE A 15 3.62 -6.26 15.08
C ILE A 15 4.34 -5.36 16.10
N LEU A 16 3.63 -4.39 16.69
CA LEU A 16 4.18 -3.53 17.75
C LEU A 16 4.53 -4.34 19.00
N ALA A 17 3.66 -5.25 19.46
CA ALA A 17 3.93 -6.10 20.62
C ALA A 17 5.15 -7.01 20.40
N PHE A 18 5.31 -7.57 19.19
CA PHE A 18 6.49 -8.33 18.81
C PHE A 18 7.75 -7.46 18.72
N ALA A 19 7.66 -6.30 18.06
CA ALA A 19 8.81 -5.42 17.86
C ALA A 19 9.27 -4.75 19.19
N ALA A 20 8.34 -4.39 20.07
CA ALA A 20 8.61 -3.89 21.42
C ALA A 20 9.33 -4.93 22.31
N ARG A 21 9.27 -6.22 21.97
CA ARG A 21 10.04 -7.28 22.64
C ARG A 21 11.53 -7.20 22.32
N TYR A 22 11.90 -6.74 21.13
CA TYR A 22 13.28 -6.60 20.68
C TYR A 22 13.86 -5.22 21.00
N ASP A 23 13.03 -4.16 20.98
CA ASP A 23 13.44 -2.81 21.36
C ASP A 23 12.36 -2.12 22.22
N LYS A 24 12.67 -1.93 23.51
CA LYS A 24 11.77 -1.30 24.50
C LYS A 24 11.52 0.20 24.26
N LYS A 25 12.32 0.87 23.43
CA LYS A 25 12.10 2.28 23.03
C LYS A 25 11.25 2.41 21.76
N LEU A 26 10.87 1.29 21.14
CA LEU A 26 10.09 1.28 19.92
C LEU A 26 8.62 1.66 20.22
N GLY A 27 8.33 2.94 20.04
CA GLY A 27 6.97 3.47 20.14
C GLY A 27 6.19 3.33 18.83
N ILE A 28 4.89 3.61 18.90
CA ILE A 28 3.98 3.68 17.74
C ILE A 28 4.55 4.62 16.67
N GLY A 29 5.07 5.79 17.08
CA GLY A 29 5.65 6.78 16.18
C GLY A 29 6.93 6.31 15.47
N THR A 30 7.78 5.52 16.13
CA THR A 30 9.03 5.00 15.53
C THR A 30 8.73 3.96 14.46
N LEU A 31 7.78 3.05 14.71
CA LEU A 31 7.33 2.09 13.70
C LEU A 31 6.71 2.79 12.49
N VAL A 32 5.82 3.76 12.74
CA VAL A 32 5.20 4.54 11.65
C VAL A 32 6.26 5.32 10.88
N ALA A 33 7.24 5.93 11.54
CA ALA A 33 8.32 6.66 10.87
C ALA A 33 9.22 5.76 10.02
N ILE A 34 9.47 4.52 10.43
CA ILE A 34 10.23 3.53 9.63
C ILE A 34 9.40 3.03 8.45
N MET A 35 8.08 2.86 8.63
CA MET A 35 7.18 2.39 7.57
C MET A 35 6.84 3.49 6.55
N LEU A 36 6.79 4.76 6.97
CA LEU A 36 6.47 5.90 6.13
C LEU A 36 7.28 5.98 4.82
N PRO A 37 8.63 5.93 4.83
CA PRO A 37 9.40 5.97 3.60
C PRO A 37 9.08 4.77 2.71
N TYR A 38 8.97 3.56 3.28
CA TYR A 38 8.62 2.35 2.52
C TYR A 38 7.26 2.50 1.82
N THR A 39 6.25 2.99 2.52
CA THR A 39 4.91 3.24 1.95
C THR A 39 4.97 4.26 0.82
N ILE A 40 5.73 5.35 0.98
CA ILE A 40 5.87 6.38 -0.07
C ILE A 40 6.55 5.79 -1.30
N PHE A 41 7.67 5.07 -1.13
CA PHE A 41 8.36 4.42 -2.25
C PHE A 41 7.46 3.41 -2.97
N PHE A 42 6.75 2.57 -2.21
CA PHE A 42 5.82 1.61 -2.78
C PHE A 42 4.69 2.29 -3.55
N LEU A 43 4.11 3.36 -3.00
CA LEU A 43 3.03 4.10 -3.65
C LEU A 43 3.52 4.73 -4.96
N VAL A 44 4.65 5.43 -4.93
CA VAL A 44 5.24 6.06 -6.12
C VAL A 44 5.55 5.00 -7.18
N PHE A 45 6.16 3.89 -6.78
CA PHE A 45 6.46 2.78 -7.67
C PHE A 45 5.20 2.18 -8.27
N TRP A 46 4.16 1.96 -7.45
CA TRP A 46 2.90 1.38 -7.89
C TRP A 46 2.17 2.26 -8.90
N VAL A 47 2.13 3.57 -8.63
CA VAL A 47 1.57 4.55 -9.58
C VAL A 47 2.38 4.59 -10.86
N ALA A 48 3.71 4.62 -10.78
CA ALA A 48 4.57 4.59 -11.95
C ALA A 48 4.37 3.32 -12.79
N LEU A 49 4.30 2.16 -12.14
CA LEU A 49 4.03 0.88 -12.79
C LEU A 49 2.68 0.90 -13.51
N PHE A 50 1.63 1.42 -12.87
CA PHE A 50 0.32 1.60 -13.49
C PHE A 50 0.40 2.50 -14.73
N TYR A 51 1.09 3.64 -14.64
CA TYR A 51 1.21 4.55 -15.78
C TYR A 51 1.96 3.92 -16.95
N VAL A 52 3.09 3.26 -16.67
CA VAL A 52 3.90 2.58 -17.70
C VAL A 52 3.10 1.45 -18.33
N TRP A 53 2.38 0.65 -17.54
CA TRP A 53 1.58 -0.47 -18.02
C TRP A 53 0.41 -0.02 -18.91
N VAL A 54 -0.34 0.99 -18.45
CA VAL A 54 -1.57 1.41 -19.11
C VAL A 54 -1.32 2.36 -20.27
N PHE A 55 -0.46 3.37 -20.08
CA PHE A 55 -0.23 4.42 -21.07
C PHE A 55 1.03 4.17 -21.91
N GLY A 56 2.05 3.52 -21.33
CA GLY A 56 3.26 3.15 -22.07
C GLY A 56 3.04 1.93 -22.97
N PHE A 57 2.48 0.86 -22.41
CA PHE A 57 2.23 -0.40 -23.14
C PHE A 57 0.81 -0.52 -23.72
N GLY A 58 -0.10 0.42 -23.41
CA GLY A 58 -1.47 0.41 -23.94
C GLY A 58 -2.31 -0.80 -23.48
N LEU A 59 -1.84 -1.53 -22.47
CA LEU A 59 -2.50 -2.75 -22.02
C LEU A 59 -3.72 -2.40 -21.15
N PRO A 60 -4.85 -3.10 -21.35
CA PRO A 60 -6.02 -2.88 -20.52
C PRO A 60 -5.71 -3.30 -19.08
N VAL A 61 -6.24 -2.55 -18.12
CA VAL A 61 -6.08 -2.82 -16.69
C VAL A 61 -6.74 -4.13 -16.24
N GLY A 62 -7.55 -4.73 -17.11
CA GLY A 62 -8.17 -6.04 -16.95
C GLY A 62 -8.84 -6.50 -18.26
N PRO A 63 -9.16 -7.80 -18.39
CA PRO A 63 -9.99 -8.29 -19.49
C PRO A 63 -11.31 -7.51 -19.55
N GLU A 64 -11.69 -7.05 -20.74
CA GLU A 64 -12.87 -6.19 -21.00
C GLU A 64 -12.85 -4.78 -20.38
N ALA A 65 -11.68 -4.27 -19.95
CA ALA A 65 -11.51 -2.88 -19.50
C ALA A 65 -10.71 -2.04 -20.53
N PRO A 66 -11.29 -1.65 -21.67
CA PRO A 66 -10.62 -0.79 -22.64
C PRO A 66 -10.33 0.58 -22.00
N THR A 67 -9.05 0.96 -21.99
CA THR A 67 -8.55 2.21 -21.39
C THR A 67 -8.81 3.43 -22.26
N TYR A 68 -9.09 3.22 -23.55
CA TYR A 68 -9.57 4.24 -24.47
C TYR A 68 -11.00 3.88 -24.89
N TYR A 69 -11.97 4.67 -24.45
CA TYR A 69 -13.29 4.69 -25.09
C TYR A 69 -13.13 5.51 -26.37
N GLY A 70 -13.05 4.82 -27.52
CA GLY A 70 -13.15 5.48 -28.82
C GLY A 70 -14.45 6.26 -28.88
N GLY A 71 -14.39 7.50 -29.36
CA GLY A 71 -15.58 8.24 -29.76
C GLY A 71 -16.30 7.57 -30.92
#